data_AF-A0A925VFJ0-F1
#
_entry.id   AF-A0A925VFJ0-F1
#
_cell.length_a   1.000
_cell.length_b   1.000
_cell.length_c   1.000
_cell.angle_alpha   90.00
_cell.angle_beta   90.00
_cell.angle_gamma   90.00
#
_symmetry.space_group_name_H-M   'P 1'
#
loop_
_entity.id
_entity.type
_entity.pdbx_description
1 polymer ?
#
loop_
_entity_poly.entity_id
_entity_poly.type
_entity_poly.pdbx_seq_one_letter_code
_entity_poly.pdbx_strand_id
1 'polypeptide(L)'
;MQHFACEDHYCAYPGELQSSISVTTHAAHVLASCGADNRSALAYLLERQLPDGRWPGDKWNGAWLYTTSHALVALCHTPNHNAVMRAVEALLAYQRPDGGWGSSHSSTEETAYGVLGLRAVNASSFESPRVAVAQGRAERWMLDHYRPFAESKDVCWLGKETYRPRRLARVIELASTLPTSA
;
A
#
# COMPACT_ATOMS: atom_id res chain seq x y z
N MET A 1 -10.65 4.70 19.51
CA MET A 1 -9.40 4.01 19.10
C MET A 1 -8.73 3.26 20.26
N GLN A 2 -8.70 3.80 21.49
CA GLN A 2 -7.99 3.16 22.62
C GLN A 2 -8.39 1.70 22.91
N HIS A 3 -9.64 1.30 22.66
CA HIS A 3 -10.09 -0.08 22.86
C HIS A 3 -9.32 -1.12 22.03
N PHE A 4 -8.77 -0.72 20.88
CA PHE A 4 -8.03 -1.59 19.96
C PHE A 4 -6.51 -1.38 20.05
N ALA A 5 -6.05 -0.50 20.94
CA ALA A 5 -4.62 -0.27 21.14
C ALA A 5 -4.01 -1.42 21.95
N CYS A 6 -2.92 -1.96 21.45
CA CYS A 6 -2.01 -2.86 22.15
C CYS A 6 -0.76 -2.06 22.58
N GLU A 7 0.22 -2.74 23.19
CA GLU A 7 1.44 -2.09 23.67
C GLU A 7 2.24 -1.42 22.53
N ASP A 8 2.46 -2.13 21.43
CA ASP A 8 3.26 -1.70 20.28
C ASP A 8 2.44 -1.49 18.99
N HIS A 9 1.18 -1.93 18.94
CA HIS A 9 0.39 -1.97 17.70
C HIS A 9 -1.11 -1.78 17.93
N TYR A 10 -1.89 -1.88 16.85
CA TYR A 10 -3.36 -1.90 16.93
C TYR A 10 -3.91 -3.22 16.43
N CYS A 11 -4.86 -3.77 17.18
CA CYS A 11 -5.52 -5.02 16.85
C CYS A 11 -6.82 -4.81 16.06
N ALA A 12 -7.18 -5.77 15.20
CA ALA A 12 -8.50 -5.78 14.57
C ALA A 12 -9.59 -6.26 15.54
N TYR A 13 -9.25 -7.24 16.37
CA TYR A 13 -10.13 -7.80 17.39
C TYR A 13 -9.43 -7.87 18.74
N PRO A 14 -10.10 -7.48 19.85
CA PRO A 14 -9.53 -7.64 21.19
C PRO A 14 -9.14 -9.09 21.46
N GLY A 15 -7.91 -9.32 21.92
CA GLY A 15 -7.37 -10.65 22.20
C GLY A 15 -6.89 -11.43 20.98
N GLU A 16 -6.77 -10.79 19.80
CA GLU A 16 -6.14 -11.46 18.66
C GLU A 16 -4.66 -11.76 18.92
N LEU A 17 -4.22 -12.95 18.51
CA LEU A 17 -2.84 -13.40 18.74
C LEU A 17 -1.86 -12.87 17.70
N GLN A 18 -2.34 -12.70 16.46
CA GLN A 18 -1.51 -12.27 15.34
C GLN A 18 -1.79 -10.81 15.05
N SER A 19 -0.75 -9.98 15.16
CA SER A 19 -0.82 -8.57 14.81
C SER A 19 -1.05 -8.38 13.30
N SER A 20 -1.54 -7.20 12.92
CA SER A 20 -1.76 -6.83 11.50
C SER A 20 -1.00 -5.57 11.14
N ILE A 21 -0.24 -5.65 10.06
CA ILE A 21 0.46 -4.50 9.50
C ILE A 21 -0.55 -3.49 8.99
N SER A 22 -1.51 -3.90 8.17
CA SER A 22 -2.47 -2.96 7.57
C SER A 22 -3.35 -2.27 8.60
N VAL A 23 -3.81 -2.97 9.64
CA VAL A 23 -4.61 -2.38 10.73
C VAL A 23 -3.79 -1.32 11.48
N THR A 24 -2.55 -1.64 11.82
CA THR A 24 -1.67 -0.69 12.52
C THR A 24 -1.33 0.51 11.64
N THR A 25 -1.11 0.29 10.33
CA THR A 25 -0.90 1.36 9.36
C THR A 25 -2.12 2.28 9.24
N HIS A 26 -3.33 1.73 9.16
CA HIS A 26 -4.56 2.51 9.10
C HIS A 26 -4.76 3.31 10.39
N ALA A 27 -4.50 2.71 11.57
CA ALA A 27 -4.52 3.42 12.84
C ALA A 27 -3.50 4.58 12.85
N ALA A 28 -2.26 4.34 12.42
CA ALA A 28 -1.23 5.37 12.34
C ALA A 28 -1.65 6.56 11.46
N HIS A 29 -2.27 6.27 10.31
CA HIS A 29 -2.77 7.28 9.38
C HIS A 29 -3.94 8.10 9.96
N VAL A 30 -4.91 7.45 10.62
CA VAL A 30 -6.03 8.16 11.26
C VAL A 30 -5.55 9.00 12.44
N LEU A 31 -4.66 8.47 13.29
CA LEU A 31 -4.08 9.22 14.40
C LEU A 31 -3.34 10.47 13.91
N ALA A 32 -2.51 10.35 12.88
CA ALA A 32 -1.85 11.50 12.24
C ALA A 32 -2.87 12.55 11.77
N SER A 33 -3.93 12.10 11.08
CA SER A 33 -4.98 12.99 10.56
C SER A 33 -5.77 13.71 11.67
N CYS A 34 -5.82 13.12 12.86
CA CYS A 34 -6.43 13.73 14.05
C CYS A 34 -5.43 14.54 14.89
N GLY A 35 -4.15 14.65 14.52
CA GLY A 35 -3.11 15.29 15.32
C GLY A 35 -2.76 14.54 16.61
N ALA A 36 -3.07 13.25 16.69
CA ALA A 36 -2.77 12.39 17.83
C ALA A 36 -1.40 11.71 17.69
N ASP A 37 -0.81 11.30 18.81
CA ASP A 37 0.45 10.54 18.79
C ASP A 37 0.27 9.18 18.11
N ASN A 38 1.17 8.89 17.16
CA ASN A 38 1.21 7.64 16.41
C ASN A 38 2.61 7.00 16.39
N ARG A 39 3.55 7.48 17.22
CA ARG A 39 4.95 7.02 17.20
C ARG A 39 5.10 5.52 17.41
N SER A 40 4.34 4.92 18.32
CA SER A 40 4.37 3.47 18.56
C SER A 40 3.93 2.69 17.32
N ALA A 41 2.84 3.10 16.69
CA ALA A 41 2.35 2.47 15.47
C ALA A 41 3.36 2.60 14.32
N LEU A 42 4.03 3.76 14.18
CA LEU A 42 5.10 3.93 13.19
C LEU A 42 6.31 3.04 13.49
N ALA A 43 6.74 2.96 14.75
CA ALA A 43 7.85 2.08 15.17
C ALA A 43 7.56 0.61 14.82
N TYR A 44 6.35 0.14 15.09
CA TYR A 44 5.90 -1.20 14.71
C TYR A 44 6.01 -1.46 13.20
N LEU A 45 5.68 -0.47 12.36
CA LEU A 45 5.84 -0.59 10.91
C LEU A 45 7.33 -0.70 10.55
N LEU A 46 8.17 0.16 11.10
CA LEU A 46 9.62 0.18 10.79
C LEU A 46 10.30 -1.15 11.12
N GLU A 47 9.96 -1.75 12.26
CA GLU A 47 10.50 -3.06 12.69
C GLU A 47 10.11 -4.21 11.77
N ARG A 48 9.00 -4.07 11.03
CA ARG A 48 8.44 -5.12 10.16
C ARG A 48 8.72 -4.89 8.67
N GLN A 49 9.51 -3.87 8.33
CA GLN A 49 9.99 -3.69 6.97
C GLN A 49 10.99 -4.80 6.62
N LEU A 50 10.74 -5.53 5.54
CA LEU A 50 11.62 -6.59 5.05
C LEU A 50 12.98 -6.03 4.60
N PRO A 51 14.04 -6.85 4.53
CA PRO A 51 15.36 -6.42 4.07
C PRO A 51 15.35 -5.74 2.69
N ASP A 52 14.47 -6.19 1.79
CA ASP A 52 14.29 -5.64 0.45
C ASP A 52 13.45 -4.34 0.40
N GLY A 53 12.97 -3.86 1.54
CA GLY A 53 12.22 -2.60 1.66
C GLY A 53 10.70 -2.74 1.60
N ARG A 54 10.16 -3.93 1.30
CA ARG A 54 8.72 -4.17 1.27
C ARG A 54 8.16 -4.40 2.67
N TRP A 55 6.85 -4.32 2.80
CA TRP A 55 6.12 -5.01 3.87
C TRP A 55 5.48 -6.28 3.31
N PRO A 56 5.47 -7.39 4.07
CA PRO A 56 4.85 -8.62 3.62
C PRO A 56 3.33 -8.44 3.45
N GLY A 57 2.68 -9.40 2.77
CA GLY A 57 1.23 -9.50 2.82
C GLY A 57 0.72 -9.63 4.27
N ASP A 58 -0.55 -9.32 4.47
CA ASP A 58 -1.21 -9.33 5.78
C ASP A 58 -2.25 -10.47 5.86
N LYS A 59 -2.77 -10.72 7.06
CA LYS A 59 -3.83 -11.72 7.30
C LYS A 59 -5.16 -11.42 6.61
N TRP A 60 -5.30 -10.23 6.02
CA TRP A 60 -6.48 -9.77 5.27
C TRP A 60 -6.26 -9.70 3.75
N ASN A 61 -5.01 -9.49 3.33
CA ASN A 61 -4.64 -9.33 1.93
C ASN A 61 -3.22 -9.83 1.70
N GLY A 62 -3.06 -10.85 0.85
CA GLY A 62 -1.78 -11.51 0.60
C GLY A 62 -0.79 -10.71 -0.24
N ALA A 63 -1.20 -9.61 -0.88
CA ALA A 63 -0.33 -8.81 -1.72
C ALA A 63 0.56 -7.89 -0.89
N TRP A 64 1.87 -7.99 -1.07
CA TRP A 64 2.85 -7.06 -0.47
C TRP A 64 2.64 -5.62 -0.92
N LEU A 65 2.06 -5.41 -2.11
CA LEU A 65 1.74 -4.08 -2.64
C LEU A 65 0.67 -3.37 -1.83
N TYR A 66 -0.31 -4.11 -1.29
CA TYR A 66 -1.35 -3.54 -0.42
C TYR A 66 -0.72 -2.95 0.85
N THR A 67 0.06 -3.76 1.57
CA THR A 67 0.69 -3.31 2.82
C THR A 67 1.76 -2.26 2.59
N THR A 68 2.60 -2.42 1.56
CA THR A 68 3.67 -1.47 1.23
C THR A 68 3.12 -0.11 0.78
N SER A 69 2.06 -0.08 -0.03
CA SER A 69 1.42 1.18 -0.45
C SER A 69 0.84 1.93 0.75
N HIS A 70 0.11 1.24 1.63
CA HIS A 70 -0.40 1.87 2.85
C HIS A 70 0.72 2.34 3.79
N ALA A 71 1.79 1.55 3.94
CA ALA A 71 2.95 1.93 4.76
C ALA A 71 3.62 3.21 4.22
N LEU A 72 3.76 3.34 2.89
CA LEU A 72 4.25 4.55 2.26
C LEU A 72 3.37 5.76 2.58
N VAL A 73 2.04 5.64 2.49
CA VAL A 73 1.09 6.71 2.85
C VAL A 73 1.26 7.15 4.31
N ALA A 74 1.50 6.21 5.23
CA ALA A 74 1.69 6.53 6.64
C ALA A 74 3.07 7.14 6.94
N LEU A 75 4.11 6.79 6.16
CA LEU A 75 5.50 7.16 6.45
C LEU A 75 6.02 8.35 5.63
N CYS A 76 5.46 8.67 4.46
CA CYS A 76 6.05 9.64 3.53
C CYS A 76 6.12 11.09 4.06
N HIS A 77 5.29 11.44 5.04
CA HIS A 77 5.31 12.75 5.71
C HIS A 77 5.98 12.73 7.09
N THR A 78 6.74 11.67 7.38
CA THR A 78 7.45 11.49 8.65
C THR A 78 8.96 11.58 8.43
N PRO A 79 9.77 11.78 9.49
CA PRO A 79 11.23 11.79 9.39
C PRO A 79 11.87 10.44 9.00
N ASN A 80 11.08 9.39 8.74
CA ASN A 80 11.55 8.03 8.49
C ASN A 80 12.00 7.81 7.03
N HIS A 81 12.84 8.72 6.52
CA HIS A 81 13.17 8.79 5.10
C HIS A 81 13.86 7.53 4.56
N ASN A 82 14.67 6.86 5.38
CA ASN A 82 15.34 5.63 4.97
C ASN A 82 14.33 4.50 4.64
N ALA A 83 13.31 4.32 5.48
CA ALA A 83 12.30 3.29 5.25
C ALA A 83 11.48 3.56 3.98
N VAL A 84 11.10 4.82 3.76
CA VAL A 84 10.40 5.25 2.54
C VAL A 84 11.25 4.97 1.30
N MET A 85 12.54 5.34 1.31
CA MET A 85 13.43 5.11 0.16
C MET A 85 13.61 3.63 -0.15
N ARG A 86 13.76 2.77 0.86
CA ARG A 86 13.85 1.32 0.65
C ARG A 86 12.59 0.75 0.00
N ALA A 87 11.42 1.21 0.44
CA ALA A 87 10.14 0.80 -0.14
C ALA A 87 9.95 1.31 -1.58
N VAL A 88 10.40 2.54 -1.86
CA VAL A 88 10.44 3.08 -3.22
C VAL A 88 11.34 2.23 -4.11
N GLU A 89 12.57 1.93 -3.68
CA GLU A 89 13.48 1.08 -4.46
C GLU A 89 12.89 -0.32 -4.69
N ALA A 90 12.16 -0.88 -3.73
CA ALA A 90 11.41 -2.12 -3.95
C ALA A 90 10.35 -1.98 -5.04
N LEU A 91 9.51 -0.94 -4.99
CA LEU A 91 8.50 -0.69 -6.03
C LEU A 91 9.14 -0.55 -7.41
N LEU A 92 10.25 0.17 -7.52
CA LEU A 92 11.01 0.34 -8.77
C LEU A 92 11.58 -1.00 -9.25
N ALA A 93 12.18 -1.79 -8.36
CA ALA A 93 12.83 -3.07 -8.69
C ALA A 93 11.83 -4.15 -9.12
N TYR A 94 10.63 -4.16 -8.52
CA TYR A 94 9.58 -5.15 -8.80
C TYR A 94 8.56 -4.69 -9.84
N GLN A 95 8.72 -3.50 -10.45
CA GLN A 95 7.89 -3.10 -11.59
C GLN A 95 8.20 -3.97 -12.80
N ARG A 96 7.15 -4.54 -13.40
CA ARG A 96 7.31 -5.45 -14.54
C ARG A 96 7.67 -4.67 -15.82
N PRO A 97 8.22 -5.34 -16.85
CA PRO A 97 8.55 -4.70 -18.12
C PRO A 97 7.36 -4.05 -18.84
N ASP A 98 6.14 -4.56 -18.64
CA ASP A 98 4.90 -3.98 -19.18
C ASP A 98 4.46 -2.70 -18.44
N GLY A 99 5.05 -2.39 -17.27
CA GLY A 99 4.74 -1.22 -16.46
C GLY A 99 3.81 -1.50 -15.28
N GLY A 100 3.20 -2.69 -15.22
CA GLY A 100 2.32 -3.08 -14.13
C GLY A 100 3.07 -3.67 -12.92
N TRP A 101 2.32 -3.98 -11.88
CA TRP A 101 2.76 -4.80 -10.75
C TRP A 101 1.80 -5.94 -10.48
N GLY A 102 2.34 -7.00 -9.88
CA GLY A 102 1.55 -8.05 -9.25
C GLY A 102 2.38 -9.28 -8.92
N SER A 103 1.84 -10.10 -8.03
CA SER A 103 2.56 -11.22 -7.41
C SER A 103 2.98 -12.30 -8.41
N SER A 104 2.11 -12.65 -9.37
CA SER A 104 2.40 -13.65 -10.41
C SER A 104 2.46 -13.04 -11.81
N HIS A 105 1.55 -12.13 -12.11
CA HIS A 105 1.45 -11.31 -13.32
C HIS A 105 0.97 -9.92 -12.94
N SER A 106 1.04 -8.95 -13.86
CA SER A 106 0.51 -7.62 -13.62
C SER A 106 -1.01 -7.68 -13.45
N SER A 107 -1.53 -7.18 -12.33
CA SER A 107 -2.96 -7.14 -12.05
C SER A 107 -3.41 -5.70 -11.77
N THR A 108 -4.67 -5.38 -12.08
CA THR A 108 -5.20 -4.02 -11.92
C THR A 108 -5.22 -3.56 -10.47
N GLU A 109 -5.54 -4.44 -9.53
CA GLU A 109 -5.61 -4.11 -8.11
C GLU A 109 -4.20 -3.86 -7.52
N GLU A 110 -3.25 -4.76 -7.78
CA GLU A 110 -1.88 -4.61 -7.28
C GLU A 110 -1.14 -3.44 -7.96
N THR A 111 -1.36 -3.23 -9.25
CA THR A 111 -0.81 -2.07 -9.97
C THR A 111 -1.37 -0.77 -9.42
N ALA A 112 -2.67 -0.73 -9.09
CA ALA A 112 -3.27 0.44 -8.49
C ALA A 112 -2.67 0.78 -7.11
N TYR A 113 -2.39 -0.20 -6.26
CA TYR A 113 -1.66 0.04 -5.00
C TYR A 113 -0.26 0.61 -5.25
N GLY A 114 0.47 0.08 -6.24
CA GLY A 114 1.78 0.60 -6.65
C GLY A 114 1.70 2.08 -7.07
N VAL A 115 0.75 2.42 -7.93
CA VAL A 115 0.50 3.82 -8.36
C VAL A 115 0.19 4.72 -7.18
N LEU A 116 -0.74 4.32 -6.30
CA LEU A 116 -1.12 5.12 -5.13
C LEU A 116 0.04 5.31 -4.14
N GLY A 117 0.89 4.29 -3.98
CA GLY A 117 2.09 4.36 -3.15
C GLY A 117 3.10 5.37 -3.70
N LEU A 118 3.39 5.32 -5.00
CA LEU A 118 4.31 6.27 -5.64
C LEU A 118 3.73 7.70 -5.66
N ARG A 119 2.41 7.86 -5.82
CA ARG A 119 1.75 9.17 -5.72
C ARG A 119 1.90 9.79 -4.34
N ALA A 120 1.74 8.99 -3.28
CA ALA A 120 1.95 9.47 -1.91
C ALA A 120 3.40 9.93 -1.69
N VAL A 121 4.37 9.29 -2.33
CA VAL A 121 5.78 9.71 -2.31
C VAL A 121 5.98 11.01 -3.09
N ASN A 122 5.46 11.11 -4.32
CA ASN A 122 5.57 12.33 -5.13
C ASN A 122 4.86 13.55 -4.52
N ALA A 123 3.82 13.36 -3.70
CA ALA A 123 3.14 14.42 -2.98
C ALA A 123 3.86 14.87 -1.70
N SER A 124 4.89 14.13 -1.29
CA SER A 124 5.71 14.45 -0.11
C SER A 124 7.01 15.16 -0.53
N SER A 125 7.92 15.44 0.41
CA SER A 125 9.18 16.14 0.13
C SER A 125 10.21 15.28 -0.64
N PHE A 126 9.83 14.13 -1.20
CA PHE A 126 10.72 13.22 -1.90
C PHE A 126 10.58 13.41 -3.41
N GLU A 127 11.60 13.99 -4.02
CA GLU A 127 11.69 14.13 -5.45
C GLU A 127 12.62 13.08 -6.05
N SER A 128 12.12 12.29 -6.99
CA SER A 128 12.93 11.33 -7.73
C SER A 128 12.39 11.16 -9.15
N PRO A 129 13.18 11.50 -10.19
CA PRO A 129 12.77 11.27 -11.58
C PRO A 129 12.43 9.81 -11.88
N ARG A 130 13.10 8.86 -11.20
CA ARG A 130 12.82 7.42 -11.34
C ARG A 130 11.41 7.07 -10.85
N VAL A 131 10.94 7.71 -9.78
CA VAL A 131 9.58 7.53 -9.25
C VAL A 131 8.54 8.06 -10.25
N ALA A 132 8.76 9.25 -10.81
CA ALA A 132 7.86 9.82 -11.81
C ALA A 132 7.75 8.93 -13.06
N VAL A 133 8.88 8.39 -13.55
CA VAL A 133 8.90 7.47 -14.70
C VAL A 133 8.15 6.17 -14.39
N ALA A 134 8.41 5.55 -13.23
CA ALA A 134 7.73 4.32 -12.85
C ALA A 134 6.23 4.53 -12.66
N GLN A 135 5.82 5.62 -12.01
CA GLN A 135 4.41 6.00 -11.87
C GLN A 135 3.75 6.15 -13.26
N GLY A 136 4.36 6.91 -14.18
CA GLY A 136 3.80 7.13 -15.51
C GLY A 136 3.63 5.84 -16.32
N ARG A 137 4.58 4.90 -16.23
CA ARG A 137 4.46 3.57 -16.86
C ARG A 137 3.28 2.78 -16.31
N ALA A 138 3.07 2.80 -15.00
CA ALA A 138 1.98 2.08 -14.36
C ALA A 138 0.62 2.72 -14.61
N GLU A 139 0.53 4.05 -14.59
CA GLU A 139 -0.69 4.78 -14.97
C GLU A 139 -1.07 4.49 -16.41
N ARG A 140 -0.10 4.47 -17.34
CA ARG A 140 -0.34 4.06 -18.72
C ARG A 140 -0.86 2.64 -18.81
N TRP A 141 -0.21 1.69 -18.11
CA TRP A 141 -0.65 0.31 -18.05
C TRP A 141 -2.09 0.20 -17.52
N MET A 142 -2.43 0.94 -16.46
CA MET A 142 -3.80 0.98 -15.90
C MET A 142 -4.82 1.48 -16.92
N LEU A 143 -4.53 2.55 -17.66
CA LEU A 143 -5.42 3.07 -18.71
C LEU A 143 -5.63 2.04 -19.84
N ASP A 144 -4.58 1.31 -20.21
CA ASP A 144 -4.64 0.31 -21.28
C ASP A 144 -5.38 -0.97 -20.85
N HIS A 145 -5.35 -1.34 -19.56
CA HIS A 145 -5.85 -2.62 -19.05
C HIS A 145 -7.12 -2.53 -18.18
N TYR A 146 -7.48 -1.36 -17.66
CA TYR A 146 -8.69 -1.19 -16.87
C TYR A 146 -9.93 -1.46 -17.74
N ARG A 147 -10.78 -2.39 -17.29
CA ARG A 147 -12.04 -2.74 -17.95
C ARG A 147 -13.17 -2.60 -16.93
N PRO A 148 -13.95 -1.50 -16.99
CA PRO A 148 -15.11 -1.32 -16.13
C PRO A 148 -16.03 -2.54 -16.20
N PHE A 149 -16.54 -2.98 -15.04
CA PHE A 149 -17.46 -4.11 -14.88
C PHE A 149 -16.93 -5.50 -15.25
N ALA A 150 -15.74 -5.63 -15.85
CA ALA A 150 -15.11 -6.92 -16.09
C ALA A 150 -14.79 -7.63 -14.78
N GLU A 151 -14.98 -8.95 -14.77
CA GLU A 151 -14.53 -9.79 -13.66
C GLU A 151 -13.06 -10.16 -13.84
N SER A 152 -12.26 -9.98 -12.79
CA SER A 152 -10.89 -10.48 -12.72
C SER A 152 -10.83 -11.71 -11.81
N LYS A 153 -9.97 -12.65 -12.18
CA LYS A 153 -9.65 -13.84 -11.38
C LYS A 153 -8.56 -13.58 -10.35
N ASP A 154 -7.96 -12.39 -10.37
CA ASP A 154 -6.92 -12.00 -9.41
C ASP A 154 -7.57 -11.74 -8.06
N VAL A 155 -7.28 -12.61 -7.09
CA VAL A 155 -7.83 -12.59 -5.74
C VAL A 155 -6.69 -12.40 -4.75
N CYS A 156 -6.65 -11.25 -4.08
CA CYS A 156 -5.64 -10.95 -3.08
C CYS A 156 -6.20 -10.92 -1.66
N TRP A 157 -7.52 -10.86 -1.48
CA TRP A 157 -8.15 -10.78 -0.16
C TRP A 157 -8.36 -12.15 0.45
N LEU A 158 -8.19 -12.23 1.76
CA LEU A 158 -8.23 -13.47 2.54
C LEU A 158 -9.48 -13.51 3.41
N GLY A 159 -10.28 -14.55 3.24
CA GLY A 159 -11.42 -14.89 4.10
C GLY A 159 -11.36 -16.38 4.46
N LYS A 160 -12.49 -17.08 4.35
CA LYS A 160 -12.47 -18.56 4.36
C LYS A 160 -11.79 -19.13 3.11
N GLU A 161 -11.88 -18.40 2.01
CA GLU A 161 -11.21 -18.64 0.74
C GLU A 161 -10.61 -17.31 0.26
N THR A 162 -9.75 -17.37 -0.76
CA THR A 162 -9.29 -16.15 -1.42
C THR A 162 -10.43 -15.52 -2.22
N TYR A 163 -10.58 -14.21 -2.13
CA TYR A 163 -11.65 -13.50 -2.82
C TYR A 163 -11.21 -12.11 -3.30
N ARG A 164 -12.10 -11.44 -4.03
CA ARG A 164 -11.93 -10.06 -4.48
C ARG A 164 -13.17 -9.24 -4.14
N PRO A 165 -13.09 -8.29 -3.18
CA PRO A 165 -14.19 -7.36 -2.88
C PRO A 165 -14.34 -6.38 -4.05
N ARG A 166 -15.22 -6.72 -5.01
CA ARG A 166 -15.36 -6.04 -6.31
C ARG A 166 -15.48 -4.52 -6.21
N ARG A 167 -16.25 -4.03 -5.25
CA ARG A 167 -16.47 -2.57 -5.06
C ARG A 167 -15.20 -1.89 -4.54
N LEU A 168 -14.49 -2.52 -3.61
CA LEU A 168 -13.26 -1.98 -3.05
C LEU A 168 -12.13 -1.97 -4.09
N ALA A 169 -11.90 -3.09 -4.78
CA ALA A 169 -10.93 -3.16 -5.86
C ALA A 169 -11.20 -2.09 -6.93
N ARG A 170 -12.47 -1.89 -7.32
CA ARG A 170 -12.85 -0.86 -8.28
C ARG A 170 -12.55 0.56 -7.80
N VAL A 171 -12.81 0.87 -6.53
CA VAL A 171 -12.51 2.21 -5.99
C VAL A 171 -11.02 2.49 -6.06
N ILE A 172 -10.18 1.51 -5.70
CA ILE A 172 -8.73 1.64 -5.74
C ILE A 172 -8.21 1.78 -7.19
N GLU A 173 -8.73 0.98 -8.13
CA GLU A 173 -8.40 1.08 -9.57
C GLU A 173 -8.82 2.42 -10.18
N LEU A 174 -9.99 2.95 -9.80
CA LEU A 174 -10.42 4.27 -10.26
C LEU A 174 -9.55 5.36 -9.66
N ALA A 175 -9.25 5.29 -8.36
CA ALA A 175 -8.38 6.26 -7.70
C ALA A 175 -6.99 6.34 -8.34
N SER A 176 -6.43 5.21 -8.79
CA SER A 176 -5.13 5.19 -9.49
C SER A 176 -5.17 5.71 -10.93
N THR A 177 -6.34 5.76 -11.58
CA THR A 177 -6.50 6.28 -12.95
C THR A 177 -6.88 7.76 -13.01
N LEU A 178 -7.27 8.36 -11.88
CA LEU A 178 -7.54 9.80 -11.83
C LEU A 178 -6.26 10.60 -12.15
N PRO A 179 -6.35 11.70 -12.91
CA PRO A 179 -5.21 12.56 -13.16
C PRO A 179 -4.71 13.16 -11.84
N THR A 180 -3.39 13.29 -11.69
CA THR A 180 -2.79 14.10 -10.63
C THR A 180 -3.14 15.56 -10.93
N SER A 181 -3.92 16.20 -10.05
CA SER A 181 -4.23 17.62 -10.18
C SER A 181 -2.93 18.43 -10.16
N ALA A 182 -2.72 19.21 -11.23
CA ALA A 182 -1.56 20.07 -11.45
C ALA A 182 -1.47 21.23 -10.45
#